data_AF-A0A926F4B5-F1
#
_entry.id   AF-A0A926F4B5-F1
#
_cell.length_a   1.000
_cell.length_b   1.000
_cell.length_c   1.000
_cell.angle_alpha   90.00
_cell.angle_beta   90.00
_cell.angle_gamma   90.00
#
_symmetry.space_group_name_H-M   'P 1'
#
loop_
_entity.id
_entity.type
_entity.pdbx_description
1 polymer ?
#
loop_
_entity_poly.entity_id
_entity_poly.type
_entity_poly.pdbx_seq_one_letter_code
_entity_poly.pdbx_strand_id
1 'polypeptide(L)'
;MKILKQLILSILIIILSTVMIFVLYLFLNTNLSIRVLGISILILLAMVIYGIDKIIKGKSKVEIFQGRSGGVFIIIIALIIGFNSFIMVTANYMVDEIYSESLIATERIEVYKTLIGVLKAFINEDNITIAKFTNTRVSDFAKEEQNVEEIGYIKLYYNDSHNKEFIQAVKDSIKIGEKETEDIFGHVDKKELNIFFDDIQVYLESYLGDKVSELEKGLDIDRHGVYDSAGSIYLNLPKASKKEYVREVFIHEYSHYIFDLYLSQNQIMHKNIPTWFNEGIAEYICLYDRGWEFHPDILPNIVEFRKMDVHQEWNDLLNNSGEHLYYQSYFAISALIDMKGKDVIQKIILKSRNMDFYDGFAEVVGMNIEKFQDVFFEKHMEDYHKRTSEN
;
A
#
# COMPACT_ATOMS: atom_id res chain seq x y z
N MET A 1 -48.89 23.88 -5.84
CA MET A 1 -48.73 23.05 -4.63
C MET A 1 -48.33 21.59 -4.89
N LYS A 2 -48.96 20.86 -5.83
CA LYS A 2 -48.63 19.44 -6.08
C LYS A 2 -47.17 19.17 -6.47
N ILE A 3 -46.58 19.99 -7.35
CA ILE A 3 -45.17 19.86 -7.78
C ILE A 3 -44.23 20.11 -6.60
N LEU A 4 -44.48 21.15 -5.79
CA LEU A 4 -43.67 21.45 -4.61
C LEU A 4 -43.67 20.30 -3.60
N LYS A 5 -44.84 19.69 -3.34
CA LYS A 5 -44.94 18.50 -2.48
C LYS A 5 -44.11 17.33 -3.02
N GLN A 6 -44.17 17.09 -4.33
CA GLN A 6 -43.38 16.03 -4.99
C GLN A 6 -41.88 16.32 -4.92
N LEU A 7 -41.47 17.58 -5.10
CA LEU A 7 -40.08 17.98 -4.99
C LEU A 7 -39.54 17.74 -3.57
N ILE A 8 -40.23 18.25 -2.55
CA ILE A 8 -39.84 18.08 -1.14
C ILE A 8 -39.72 16.59 -0.80
N LEU A 9 -40.69 15.79 -1.23
CA LEU A 9 -40.65 14.36 -0.96
C LEU A 9 -39.53 13.65 -1.72
N SER A 10 -39.24 14.06 -2.96
CA SER A 10 -38.13 13.51 -3.73
C SER A 10 -36.80 13.77 -3.04
N ILE A 11 -36.61 15.01 -2.55
CA ILE A 11 -35.42 15.39 -1.78
C ILE A 11 -35.30 14.52 -0.53
N LEU A 12 -36.39 14.33 0.22
CA LEU A 12 -36.39 13.49 1.42
C LEU A 12 -36.04 12.03 1.11
N ILE A 13 -36.63 11.46 0.04
CA ILE A 13 -36.34 10.09 -0.40
C ILE A 13 -34.87 9.96 -0.81
N ILE A 14 -34.35 10.93 -1.56
CA ILE A 14 -32.94 10.95 -1.97
C ILE A 14 -32.05 10.95 -0.73
N ILE A 15 -32.25 11.86 0.22
CA ILE A 15 -31.43 11.94 1.45
C ILE A 15 -31.47 10.61 2.22
N LEU A 16 -32.66 10.06 2.48
CA LEU A 16 -32.81 8.80 3.21
C LEU A 16 -32.15 7.64 2.48
N SER A 17 -32.35 7.54 1.16
CA SER A 17 -31.75 6.49 0.34
C SER A 17 -30.23 6.60 0.29
N THR A 18 -29.67 7.80 0.21
CA THR A 18 -28.22 8.03 0.24
C THR A 18 -27.63 7.56 1.57
N VAL A 19 -28.25 7.91 2.70
CA VAL A 19 -27.80 7.45 4.03
C VAL A 19 -27.89 5.92 4.13
N MET A 20 -28.99 5.32 3.68
CA MET A 20 -29.14 3.86 3.69
C MET A 20 -28.09 3.16 2.81
N ILE A 21 -27.85 3.66 1.60
CA ILE A 21 -26.83 3.13 0.69
C ILE A 21 -25.47 3.24 1.36
N PHE A 22 -25.12 4.41 1.89
CA PHE A 22 -23.85 4.60 2.59
C PHE A 22 -23.67 3.57 3.71
N VAL A 23 -24.66 3.45 4.61
CA VAL A 23 -24.62 2.50 5.73
C VAL A 23 -24.53 1.07 5.25
N LEU A 24 -25.29 0.67 4.22
CA LEU A 24 -25.23 -0.68 3.67
C LEU A 24 -23.83 -1.02 3.15
N TYR A 25 -23.24 -0.13 2.36
CA TYR A 25 -21.96 -0.39 1.69
C TYR A 25 -20.76 -0.36 2.66
N LEU A 26 -20.91 0.18 3.87
CA LEU A 26 -19.92 0.04 4.95
C LEU A 26 -19.69 -1.42 5.38
N PHE A 27 -20.64 -2.32 5.12
CA PHE A 27 -20.55 -3.72 5.52
C PHE A 27 -20.29 -4.67 4.34
N LEU A 28 -20.06 -4.13 3.14
CA LEU A 28 -19.87 -4.94 1.93
C LEU A 28 -18.42 -4.84 1.45
N ASN A 29 -17.80 -5.98 1.18
CA ASN A 29 -16.56 -6.03 0.39
C ASN A 29 -16.85 -5.74 -1.10
N THR A 30 -15.81 -5.57 -1.92
CA THR A 30 -15.96 -5.25 -3.35
C THR A 30 -16.82 -6.26 -4.10
N ASN A 31 -16.60 -7.55 -3.89
CA ASN A 31 -17.35 -8.61 -4.58
C ASN A 31 -18.86 -8.55 -4.28
N LEU A 32 -19.23 -8.36 -3.01
CA LEU A 32 -20.63 -8.22 -2.60
C LEU A 32 -21.21 -6.88 -3.06
N SER A 33 -20.42 -5.80 -3.02
CA SER A 33 -20.80 -4.47 -3.49
C SER A 33 -21.19 -4.49 -4.97
N ILE A 34 -20.39 -5.15 -5.83
CA ILE A 34 -20.70 -5.31 -7.26
C ILE A 34 -22.00 -6.08 -7.46
N ARG A 35 -22.24 -7.16 -6.69
CA ARG A 35 -23.49 -7.94 -6.77
C ARG A 35 -24.70 -7.11 -6.35
N VAL A 36 -24.58 -6.36 -5.25
CA VAL A 36 -25.64 -5.46 -4.76
C VAL A 36 -25.91 -4.35 -5.77
N LEU A 37 -24.88 -3.79 -6.41
CA LEU A 37 -25.05 -2.82 -7.50
C LEU A 37 -25.78 -3.43 -8.70
N GLY A 38 -25.42 -4.66 -9.11
CA GLY A 38 -26.09 -5.37 -10.20
C GLY A 38 -27.60 -5.54 -9.95
N ILE A 39 -27.99 -5.95 -8.74
CA ILE A 39 -29.41 -6.05 -8.34
C ILE A 39 -30.06 -4.65 -8.32
N SER A 40 -29.36 -3.66 -7.77
CA SER A 40 -29.85 -2.28 -7.68
C SER A 40 -30.14 -1.70 -9.06
N ILE A 41 -29.25 -1.92 -10.05
CA ILE A 41 -29.43 -1.46 -11.43
C ILE A 41 -30.73 -2.01 -12.04
N LEU A 42 -31.07 -3.28 -11.80
CA LEU A 42 -32.31 -3.87 -12.30
C LEU A 42 -33.55 -3.19 -11.71
N ILE A 43 -33.53 -2.91 -10.40
CA ILE A 43 -34.62 -2.20 -9.72
C ILE A 43 -34.74 -0.76 -10.24
N LEU A 44 -33.61 -0.07 -10.40
CA LEU A 44 -33.57 1.30 -10.91
C LEU A 44 -34.06 1.38 -12.36
N LEU A 45 -33.71 0.42 -13.21
CA LEU A 45 -34.22 0.33 -14.57
C LEU A 45 -35.75 0.16 -14.59
N ALA A 46 -36.30 -0.69 -13.71
CA ALA A 46 -37.74 -0.83 -13.57
C ALA A 46 -38.41 0.48 -13.11
N MET A 47 -37.78 1.23 -12.20
CA MET A 47 -38.26 2.55 -11.79
C MET A 47 -38.23 3.57 -12.94
N VAL A 48 -37.18 3.58 -13.75
CA VAL A 48 -37.07 4.45 -14.93
C VAL A 48 -38.16 4.12 -15.95
N ILE A 49 -38.35 2.84 -16.29
CA ILE A 49 -39.42 2.39 -17.19
C ILE A 49 -40.79 2.83 -16.67
N TYR A 50 -41.05 2.64 -15.38
CA TYR A 50 -42.30 3.09 -14.75
C TYR A 50 -42.47 4.61 -14.81
N GLY A 51 -41.40 5.37 -14.60
CA GLY A 51 -41.38 6.82 -14.75
C GLY A 51 -41.75 7.27 -16.17
N ILE A 52 -41.19 6.61 -17.19
CA ILE A 52 -41.49 6.87 -18.61
C ILE A 52 -42.96 6.55 -18.92
N ASP A 53 -43.45 5.36 -18.53
CA ASP A 53 -44.85 4.95 -18.76
C ASP A 53 -45.83 5.99 -18.19
N LYS A 54 -45.48 6.53 -17.03
CA LYS A 54 -46.28 7.53 -16.32
C LYS A 54 -46.25 8.91 -16.97
N ILE A 55 -45.12 9.33 -17.52
CA ILE A 55 -45.02 10.56 -18.31
C ILE A 55 -45.94 10.45 -19.55
N ILE A 56 -45.94 9.29 -20.22
CA ILE A 56 -46.75 9.02 -21.41
C ILE A 56 -48.25 8.99 -21.07
N LYS A 57 -48.67 8.13 -20.14
CA LYS A 57 -50.09 7.88 -19.85
C LYS A 57 -50.74 8.96 -18.98
N GLY A 58 -49.97 9.72 -18.20
CA GLY A 58 -50.47 10.75 -17.30
C GLY A 58 -51.33 10.26 -16.11
N LYS A 59 -51.54 8.95 -15.97
CA LYS A 59 -52.27 8.29 -14.87
C LYS A 59 -51.31 7.48 -14.02
N SER A 60 -51.52 7.47 -12.70
CA SER A 60 -50.67 6.76 -11.73
C SER A 60 -51.54 6.03 -10.71
N LYS A 61 -51.19 4.79 -10.37
CA LYS A 61 -51.75 4.07 -9.22
C LYS A 61 -51.09 4.48 -7.90
N VAL A 62 -49.87 5.01 -7.95
CA VAL A 62 -49.12 5.47 -6.77
C VAL A 62 -49.57 6.90 -6.43
N GLU A 63 -50.21 7.07 -5.28
CA GLU A 63 -50.80 8.34 -4.84
C GLU A 63 -49.78 9.44 -4.57
N ILE A 64 -48.55 9.04 -4.23
CA ILE A 64 -47.50 9.92 -3.74
C ILE A 64 -46.93 10.80 -4.86
N PHE A 65 -46.66 10.20 -6.03
CA PHE A 65 -46.19 10.88 -7.22
C PHE A 65 -47.33 10.92 -8.23
N GLN A 66 -48.04 12.03 -8.38
CA GLN A 66 -49.19 12.12 -9.30
C GLN A 66 -48.82 12.83 -10.60
N GLY A 67 -49.49 12.42 -11.69
CA GLY A 67 -49.36 13.05 -13.00
C GLY A 67 -47.99 12.86 -13.65
N ARG A 68 -47.77 13.61 -14.74
CA ARG A 68 -46.55 13.53 -15.55
C ARG A 68 -45.30 13.98 -14.79
N SER A 69 -45.41 15.04 -13.98
CA SER A 69 -44.30 15.52 -13.13
C SER A 69 -43.82 14.43 -12.16
N GLY A 70 -44.74 13.62 -11.62
CA GLY A 70 -44.38 12.51 -10.76
C GLY A 70 -43.54 11.43 -11.45
N GLY A 71 -43.70 11.23 -12.76
CA GLY A 71 -42.83 10.33 -13.53
C GLY A 71 -41.41 10.87 -13.68
N VAL A 72 -41.27 12.18 -13.93
CA VAL A 72 -39.96 12.86 -14.00
C VAL A 72 -39.19 12.73 -12.68
N PHE A 73 -39.86 12.99 -11.54
CA PHE A 73 -39.22 12.84 -10.23
C PHE A 73 -38.76 11.42 -9.93
N ILE A 74 -39.52 10.39 -10.32
CA ILE A 74 -39.12 8.98 -10.15
C ILE A 74 -37.83 8.69 -10.92
N ILE A 75 -37.71 9.18 -12.16
CA ILE A 75 -36.51 9.01 -12.97
C ILE A 75 -35.32 9.71 -12.30
N ILE A 76 -35.49 10.95 -11.85
CA ILE A 76 -34.42 11.70 -11.16
C ILE A 76 -33.95 10.96 -9.90
N ILE A 77 -34.88 10.48 -9.07
CA ILE A 77 -34.56 9.70 -7.87
C ILE A 77 -33.75 8.45 -8.26
N ALA A 78 -34.20 7.71 -9.28
CA ALA A 78 -33.52 6.50 -9.72
C ALA A 78 -32.09 6.76 -10.21
N LEU A 79 -31.88 7.83 -10.99
CA LEU A 79 -30.57 8.22 -11.48
C LEU A 79 -29.62 8.62 -10.33
N ILE A 80 -30.10 9.39 -9.35
CA ILE A 80 -29.30 9.81 -8.19
C ILE A 80 -28.93 8.60 -7.31
N ILE A 81 -29.88 7.70 -7.04
CA ILE A 81 -29.61 6.47 -6.27
C ILE A 81 -28.59 5.59 -7.00
N GLY A 82 -28.71 5.45 -8.32
CA GLY A 82 -27.77 4.70 -9.14
C GLY A 82 -26.37 5.29 -9.10
N PHE A 83 -26.26 6.61 -9.24
CA PHE A 83 -24.99 7.32 -9.16
C PHE A 83 -24.33 7.17 -7.77
N ASN A 84 -25.09 7.33 -6.69
CA ASN A 84 -24.58 7.14 -5.33
C ASN A 84 -24.11 5.69 -5.10
N SER A 85 -24.86 4.70 -5.58
CA SER A 85 -24.46 3.29 -5.47
C SER A 85 -23.17 3.02 -6.24
N PHE A 86 -23.03 3.60 -7.44
CA PHE A 86 -21.81 3.49 -8.23
C PHE A 86 -20.60 4.10 -7.50
N ILE A 87 -20.74 5.31 -6.94
CA ILE A 87 -19.68 5.93 -6.13
C ILE A 87 -19.25 5.02 -4.99
N MET A 88 -20.21 4.44 -4.25
CA MET A 88 -19.90 3.55 -3.12
C MET A 88 -19.18 2.27 -3.57
N VAL A 89 -19.55 1.67 -4.70
CA VAL A 89 -18.80 0.52 -5.26
C VAL A 89 -17.37 0.92 -5.60
N THR A 90 -17.18 2.05 -6.29
CA THR A 90 -15.85 2.53 -6.65
C THR A 90 -15.01 2.83 -5.41
N ALA A 91 -15.61 3.43 -4.37
CA ALA A 91 -14.94 3.68 -3.11
C ALA A 91 -14.54 2.36 -2.42
N ASN A 92 -15.43 1.35 -2.37
CA ASN A 92 -15.10 0.03 -1.83
C ASN A 92 -14.00 -0.67 -2.64
N TYR A 93 -14.01 -0.52 -3.97
CA TYR A 93 -12.95 -1.05 -4.84
C TYR A 93 -11.60 -0.39 -4.55
N MET A 94 -11.56 0.94 -4.44
CA MET A 94 -10.34 1.67 -4.06
C MET A 94 -9.84 1.28 -2.67
N VAL A 95 -10.74 1.14 -1.70
CA VAL A 95 -10.40 0.68 -0.35
C VAL A 95 -9.78 -0.71 -0.40
N ASP A 96 -10.42 -1.67 -1.07
CA ASP A 96 -9.91 -3.03 -1.14
C ASP A 96 -8.60 -3.12 -1.97
N GLU A 97 -8.37 -2.21 -2.92
CA GLU A 97 -7.11 -2.14 -3.69
C GLU A 97 -5.96 -1.49 -2.90
N ILE A 98 -6.25 -0.45 -2.11
CA ILE A 98 -5.25 0.23 -1.27
C ILE A 98 -4.91 -0.59 -0.03
N TYR A 99 -5.92 -1.10 0.66
CA TYR A 99 -5.76 -1.70 1.99
C TYR A 99 -5.70 -3.24 1.96
N SER A 100 -5.94 -3.88 0.81
CA SER A 100 -5.86 -5.34 0.61
C SER A 100 -6.71 -6.23 1.55
N GLU A 101 -7.44 -5.66 2.51
CA GLU A 101 -8.21 -6.36 3.54
C GLU A 101 -9.72 -6.04 3.52
N SER A 102 -10.51 -6.91 4.17
CA SER A 102 -11.90 -6.63 4.51
C SER A 102 -12.00 -5.76 5.76
N LEU A 103 -11.75 -4.46 5.61
CA LEU A 103 -11.91 -3.48 6.69
C LEU A 103 -13.29 -3.58 7.36
N ILE A 104 -13.32 -3.46 8.69
CA ILE A 104 -14.57 -3.34 9.45
C ILE A 104 -15.22 -1.97 9.22
N ALA A 105 -16.51 -1.86 9.51
CA ALA A 105 -17.29 -0.66 9.17
C ALA A 105 -16.72 0.65 9.75
N THR A 106 -16.13 0.61 10.95
CA THR A 106 -15.51 1.78 11.60
C THR A 106 -14.26 2.25 10.87
N GLU A 107 -13.42 1.34 10.38
CA GLU A 107 -12.23 1.67 9.58
C GLU A 107 -12.62 2.23 8.22
N ARG A 108 -13.63 1.63 7.57
CA ARG A 108 -14.16 2.16 6.30
C ARG A 108 -14.69 3.58 6.45
N ILE A 109 -15.29 3.94 7.59
CA ILE A 109 -15.70 5.32 7.85
C ILE A 109 -14.50 6.27 7.86
N GLU A 110 -13.40 5.91 8.52
CA GLU A 110 -12.20 6.75 8.55
C GLU A 110 -11.57 6.89 7.16
N VAL A 111 -11.45 5.78 6.40
CA VAL A 111 -10.96 5.85 5.02
C VAL A 111 -11.87 6.72 4.14
N TYR A 112 -13.19 6.61 4.28
CA TYR A 112 -14.13 7.46 3.55
C TYR A 112 -14.05 8.93 3.94
N LYS A 113 -13.80 9.25 5.23
CA LYS A 113 -13.53 10.63 5.65
C LYS A 113 -12.27 11.16 4.97
N THR A 114 -11.21 10.36 4.91
CA THR A 114 -9.97 10.72 4.21
C THR A 114 -10.21 10.96 2.73
N LEU A 115 -10.91 10.05 2.03
CA LEU A 115 -11.27 10.21 0.61
C LEU A 115 -12.14 11.46 0.38
N ILE A 116 -13.09 11.74 1.27
CA ILE A 116 -13.91 12.97 1.21
C ILE A 116 -13.05 14.20 1.49
N GLY A 117 -12.08 14.13 2.40
CA GLY A 117 -11.12 15.21 2.68
C GLY A 117 -10.29 15.54 1.44
N VAL A 118 -9.76 14.51 0.78
CA VAL A 118 -9.07 14.61 -0.50
C VAL A 118 -9.97 15.21 -1.59
N LEU A 119 -11.20 14.72 -1.75
CA LEU A 119 -12.18 15.27 -2.69
C LEU A 119 -12.56 16.73 -2.40
N LYS A 120 -12.72 17.11 -1.13
CA LYS A 120 -12.97 18.50 -0.72
C LYS A 120 -11.78 19.39 -1.04
N ALA A 121 -10.56 18.88 -0.85
CA ALA A 121 -9.35 19.57 -1.23
C ALA A 121 -9.23 19.74 -2.76
N PHE A 122 -9.79 18.82 -3.55
CA PHE A 122 -9.92 18.98 -5.00
C PHE A 122 -11.00 19.98 -5.44
N ILE A 123 -12.13 20.07 -4.71
CA ILE A 123 -13.29 20.89 -5.08
C ILE A 123 -13.16 22.35 -4.61
N ASN A 124 -12.53 22.59 -3.47
CA ASN A 124 -12.24 23.95 -3.01
C ASN A 124 -10.99 24.47 -3.72
N GLU A 125 -11.18 25.37 -4.67
CA GLU A 125 -10.12 26.09 -5.36
C GLU A 125 -9.18 26.82 -4.39
N ASP A 126 -8.05 26.18 -4.07
CA ASP A 126 -6.73 26.76 -4.26
C ASP A 126 -5.94 25.80 -5.16
N ASN A 127 -6.30 25.88 -6.44
CA ASN A 127 -5.70 25.16 -7.54
C ASN A 127 -4.24 25.56 -7.68
N ILE A 128 -3.34 24.69 -7.21
CA ILE A 128 -2.06 24.33 -7.85
C ILE A 128 -1.39 23.23 -7.04
N THR A 129 -1.60 23.14 -5.72
CA THR A 129 -0.75 22.35 -4.82
C THR A 129 -1.11 20.86 -4.75
N ILE A 130 -2.40 20.50 -4.63
CA ILE A 130 -2.83 19.10 -4.37
C ILE A 130 -3.07 18.31 -5.67
N ALA A 131 -3.56 18.97 -6.73
CA ALA A 131 -3.64 18.35 -8.06
C ALA A 131 -2.24 18.13 -8.68
N LYS A 132 -1.26 18.95 -8.31
CA LYS A 132 0.15 18.65 -8.56
C LYS A 132 0.59 17.46 -7.71
N PHE A 133 0.34 17.43 -6.41
CA PHE A 133 0.74 16.32 -5.54
C PHE A 133 0.22 14.93 -5.96
N THR A 134 -0.97 14.85 -6.56
CA THR A 134 -1.60 13.58 -6.97
C THR A 134 -1.32 13.13 -8.41
N ASN A 135 -0.85 14.04 -9.27
CA ASN A 135 -0.47 13.74 -10.67
C ASN A 135 1.02 14.00 -10.99
N THR A 136 1.77 14.57 -10.05
CA THR A 136 3.20 14.87 -10.14
C THR A 136 3.82 14.08 -9.01
N ARG A 137 4.79 13.22 -9.30
CA ARG A 137 5.40 12.38 -8.27
C ARG A 137 6.06 13.27 -7.22
N VAL A 138 6.12 12.86 -5.96
CA VAL A 138 6.91 13.58 -4.92
C VAL A 138 8.32 13.87 -5.46
N SER A 139 8.86 12.93 -6.25
CA SER A 139 10.12 13.06 -6.97
C SER A 139 10.22 14.27 -7.88
N ASP A 140 9.13 14.77 -8.47
CA ASP A 140 9.17 15.89 -9.42
C ASP A 140 9.25 17.26 -8.72
N PHE A 141 8.81 17.35 -7.47
CA PHE A 141 8.99 18.54 -6.62
C PHE A 141 10.38 18.60 -6.03
N ALA A 142 10.92 17.44 -5.67
CA ALA A 142 12.23 17.31 -5.07
C ALA A 142 13.40 17.66 -6.03
N LYS A 143 13.12 17.93 -7.32
CA LYS A 143 14.13 18.29 -8.33
C LYS A 143 14.44 19.78 -8.38
N GLU A 144 13.57 20.65 -7.86
CA GLU A 144 13.80 22.10 -7.90
C GLU A 144 14.93 22.49 -6.92
N GLU A 145 15.90 23.29 -7.39
CA GLU A 145 17.07 23.77 -6.61
C GLU A 145 18.08 22.71 -6.12
N GLN A 146 17.98 21.46 -6.60
CA GLN A 146 18.94 20.40 -6.28
C GLN A 146 20.00 20.20 -7.37
N ASN A 147 21.20 19.82 -6.97
CA ASN A 147 22.18 19.25 -7.89
C ASN A 147 21.70 17.86 -8.31
N VAL A 148 21.94 17.52 -9.58
CA VAL A 148 21.60 16.21 -10.15
C VAL A 148 22.85 15.54 -10.67
N GLU A 149 23.10 14.31 -10.23
CA GLU A 149 24.12 13.43 -10.81
C GLU A 149 23.45 12.20 -11.43
N GLU A 150 23.73 11.93 -12.71
CA GLU A 150 23.19 10.78 -13.43
C GLU A 150 24.20 9.62 -13.47
N ILE A 151 23.76 8.44 -13.07
CA ILE A 151 24.54 7.20 -13.06
C ILE A 151 23.70 6.09 -13.70
N GLY A 152 23.79 5.99 -15.03
CA GLY A 152 22.99 5.02 -15.79
C GLY A 152 21.49 5.34 -15.72
N TYR A 153 20.71 4.47 -15.09
CA TYR A 153 19.26 4.66 -14.87
C TYR A 153 18.95 5.39 -13.54
N ILE A 154 19.97 5.70 -12.75
CA ILE A 154 19.82 6.35 -11.45
C ILE A 154 20.07 7.84 -11.57
N LYS A 155 19.21 8.65 -10.95
CA LYS A 155 19.38 10.10 -10.78
C LYS A 155 19.48 10.42 -9.30
N LEU A 156 20.62 10.98 -8.88
CA LEU A 156 20.87 11.37 -7.50
C LEU A 156 20.60 12.87 -7.36
N TYR A 157 19.71 13.22 -6.44
CA TYR A 157 19.27 14.57 -6.14
C TYR A 157 19.77 14.98 -4.76
N TYR A 158 20.58 16.03 -4.71
CA TYR A 158 21.15 16.56 -3.46
C TYR A 158 21.49 18.05 -3.58
N ASN A 159 21.40 18.80 -2.49
CA ASN A 159 21.96 20.15 -2.38
C ASN A 159 23.35 20.19 -1.68
N ASP A 160 24.02 21.34 -1.70
CA ASP A 160 25.36 21.55 -1.11
C ASP A 160 25.42 21.39 0.43
N SER A 161 24.27 21.39 1.10
CA SER A 161 24.18 21.20 2.55
C SER A 161 24.23 19.72 2.97
N HIS A 162 24.02 18.79 2.03
CA HIS A 162 24.09 17.36 2.29
C HIS A 162 25.51 16.86 2.51
N ASN A 163 25.62 15.78 3.29
CA ASN A 163 26.90 15.16 3.56
C ASN A 163 27.45 14.46 2.30
N LYS A 164 28.52 15.03 1.72
CA LYS A 164 29.22 14.47 0.55
C LYS A 164 29.71 13.05 0.76
N GLU A 165 30.02 12.68 2.01
CA GLU A 165 30.41 11.31 2.34
C GLU A 165 29.24 10.32 2.20
N PHE A 166 28.01 10.73 2.49
CA PHE A 166 26.83 9.88 2.34
C PHE A 166 26.50 9.71 0.87
N ILE A 167 26.59 10.79 0.09
CA ILE A 167 26.44 10.75 -1.37
C ILE A 167 27.44 9.78 -1.98
N GLN A 168 28.71 9.87 -1.58
CA GLN A 168 29.74 8.96 -2.06
C GLN A 168 29.48 7.51 -1.61
N ALA A 169 29.04 7.30 -0.36
CA ALA A 169 28.70 5.97 0.13
C ALA A 169 27.57 5.31 -0.69
N VAL A 170 26.51 6.05 -1.05
CA VAL A 170 25.46 5.56 -1.94
C VAL A 170 26.03 5.19 -3.30
N LYS A 171 26.84 6.06 -3.91
CA LYS A 171 27.46 5.82 -5.22
C LYS A 171 28.32 4.56 -5.24
N ASP A 172 29.14 4.37 -4.20
CA ASP A 172 30.00 3.19 -4.05
C ASP A 172 29.17 1.91 -3.84
N SER A 173 27.94 2.05 -3.32
CA SER A 173 27.05 0.93 -3.00
C SER A 173 26.15 0.50 -4.15
N ILE A 174 25.98 1.30 -5.21
CA ILE A 174 25.11 0.96 -6.37
C ILE A 174 25.46 -0.40 -6.95
N LYS A 175 26.75 -0.64 -7.26
CA LYS A 175 27.19 -1.92 -7.85
C LYS A 175 27.02 -3.10 -6.91
N ILE A 176 27.09 -2.86 -5.61
CA ILE A 176 26.89 -3.89 -4.58
C ILE A 176 25.40 -4.24 -4.56
N GLY A 177 24.51 -3.25 -4.43
CA GLY A 177 23.07 -3.46 -4.51
C GLY A 177 22.65 -4.18 -5.78
N GLU A 178 23.19 -3.79 -6.93
CA GLU A 178 22.95 -4.48 -8.22
C GLU A 178 23.37 -5.95 -8.18
N LYS A 179 24.57 -6.24 -7.71
CA LYS A 179 25.10 -7.60 -7.64
C LYS A 179 24.28 -8.48 -6.69
N GLU A 180 24.01 -8.00 -5.49
CA GLU A 180 23.35 -8.80 -4.45
C GLU A 180 21.86 -9.00 -4.75
N THR A 181 21.19 -8.01 -5.36
CA THR A 181 19.81 -8.19 -5.86
C THR A 181 19.76 -9.11 -7.07
N GLU A 182 20.69 -9.04 -8.01
CA GLU A 182 20.76 -9.95 -9.17
C GLU A 182 21.03 -11.40 -8.74
N ASP A 183 21.79 -11.63 -7.66
CA ASP A 183 22.02 -12.96 -7.11
C ASP A 183 20.75 -13.59 -6.49
N ILE A 184 19.79 -12.76 -6.05
CA ILE A 184 18.51 -13.21 -5.50
C ILE A 184 17.41 -13.28 -6.57
N PHE A 185 17.26 -12.26 -7.42
CA PHE A 185 16.15 -12.13 -8.36
C PHE A 185 16.51 -12.50 -9.79
N GLY A 186 17.79 -12.69 -10.09
CA GLY A 186 18.28 -12.81 -11.45
C GLY A 186 18.16 -11.48 -12.20
N HIS A 187 18.09 -11.57 -13.52
CA HIS A 187 18.02 -10.38 -14.36
C HIS A 187 16.67 -9.67 -14.25
N VAL A 188 16.71 -8.38 -13.89
CA VAL A 188 15.56 -7.47 -13.82
C VAL A 188 15.81 -6.25 -14.70
N ASP A 189 14.82 -5.88 -15.53
CA ASP A 189 14.89 -4.74 -16.43
C ASP A 189 14.73 -3.46 -15.61
N LYS A 190 15.84 -2.77 -15.41
CA LYS A 190 15.91 -1.54 -14.62
C LYS A 190 15.16 -0.42 -15.33
N LYS A 191 14.36 0.33 -14.57
CA LYS A 191 13.70 1.57 -14.99
C LYS A 191 14.41 2.76 -14.35
N GLU A 192 13.97 3.98 -14.66
CA GLU A 192 14.52 5.16 -13.99
C GLU A 192 14.28 5.07 -12.48
N LEU A 193 15.33 5.33 -11.69
CA LEU A 193 15.31 5.39 -10.23
C LEU A 193 15.80 6.76 -9.77
N ASN A 194 15.00 7.45 -8.97
CA ASN A 194 15.39 8.73 -8.37
C ASN A 194 15.83 8.51 -6.92
N ILE A 195 16.91 9.14 -6.48
CA ILE A 195 17.40 9.06 -5.09
C ILE A 195 17.51 10.47 -4.53
N PHE A 196 16.88 10.71 -3.39
CA PHE A 196 16.85 11.99 -2.68
C PHE A 196 17.53 11.86 -1.31
N PHE A 197 18.35 12.82 -0.92
CA PHE A 197 19.05 12.85 0.38
C PHE A 197 18.34 13.66 1.47
N ASP A 198 17.07 14.00 1.23
CA ASP A 198 16.18 14.67 2.18
C ASP A 198 15.04 13.71 2.56
N ASP A 199 14.45 13.97 3.74
CA ASP A 199 13.22 13.33 4.17
C ASP A 199 12.08 13.63 3.20
N ILE A 200 11.23 12.63 2.94
CA ILE A 200 9.96 12.84 2.25
C ILE A 200 9.14 13.94 2.93
N GLN A 201 9.22 14.06 4.26
CA GLN A 201 8.57 15.10 5.05
C GLN A 201 9.06 16.50 4.71
N VAL A 202 10.34 16.72 4.43
CA VAL A 202 10.87 18.04 4.00
C VAL A 202 10.18 18.47 2.70
N TYR A 203 9.93 17.54 1.78
CA TYR A 203 9.20 17.81 0.55
C TYR A 203 7.69 17.97 0.77
N LEU A 204 7.10 17.25 1.71
CA LEU A 204 5.69 17.38 2.07
C LEU A 204 5.40 18.72 2.78
N GLU A 205 6.22 19.09 3.76
CA GLU A 205 6.08 20.31 4.58
C GLU A 205 6.33 21.57 3.77
N SER A 206 7.36 21.58 2.92
CA SER A 206 7.65 22.71 2.04
C SER A 206 6.50 23.05 1.08
N TYR A 207 5.60 22.09 0.82
CA TYR A 207 4.51 22.26 -0.14
C TYR A 207 3.11 22.31 0.48
N LEU A 208 2.85 21.51 1.52
CA LEU A 208 1.55 21.41 2.18
C LEU A 208 1.45 22.30 3.44
N GLY A 209 2.57 22.81 3.95
CA GLY A 209 2.62 23.63 5.17
C GLY A 209 1.98 22.90 6.36
N ASP A 210 1.22 23.63 7.19
CA ASP A 210 0.57 23.10 8.40
C ASP A 210 -0.41 21.91 8.15
N LYS A 211 -0.78 21.65 6.89
CA LYS A 211 -1.70 20.56 6.51
C LYS A 211 -1.04 19.17 6.50
N VAL A 212 0.29 19.08 6.62
CA VAL A 212 0.99 17.79 6.78
C VAL A 212 0.48 17.04 8.01
N SER A 213 0.16 17.77 9.08
CA SER A 213 -0.37 17.21 10.34
C SER A 213 -1.69 16.44 10.24
N GLU A 214 -2.48 16.66 9.19
CA GLU A 214 -3.71 15.91 8.95
C GLU A 214 -3.46 14.60 8.16
N LEU A 215 -2.35 14.51 7.42
CA LEU A 215 -1.89 13.30 6.70
C LEU A 215 -0.96 12.42 7.54
N GLU A 216 -0.31 13.01 8.56
CA GLU A 216 0.62 12.36 9.52
C GLU A 216 0.04 11.13 10.23
N LYS A 217 -1.28 11.00 10.37
CA LYS A 217 -1.88 9.87 11.10
C LYS A 217 -1.76 8.50 10.41
N GLY A 218 -1.23 8.45 9.18
CA GLY A 218 -1.09 7.18 8.43
C GLY A 218 0.29 6.94 7.82
N LEU A 219 1.23 7.87 7.98
CA LEU A 219 2.60 7.74 7.47
C LEU A 219 3.52 7.79 8.69
N ASP A 220 4.09 6.65 9.06
CA ASP A 220 5.05 6.56 10.16
C ASP A 220 6.43 6.98 9.62
N ILE A 221 6.75 8.27 9.74
CA ILE A 221 7.80 8.96 8.95
C ILE A 221 9.17 9.00 9.66
N ASP A 222 9.34 8.34 10.80
CA ASP A 222 10.65 8.24 11.49
C ASP A 222 11.53 7.13 10.88
N ARG A 223 11.60 7.08 9.54
CA ARG A 223 12.36 6.08 8.79
C ARG A 223 13.58 6.72 8.15
N HIS A 224 14.75 6.13 8.38
CA HIS A 224 16.00 6.59 7.80
C HIS A 224 16.09 6.41 6.27
N GLY A 225 15.19 5.61 5.69
CA GLY A 225 15.03 5.37 4.26
C GLY A 225 13.58 5.01 3.92
N VAL A 226 13.12 5.39 2.72
CA VAL A 226 11.85 4.95 2.13
C VAL A 226 11.98 4.83 0.62
N TYR A 227 11.63 3.67 0.08
CA TYR A 227 11.33 3.47 -1.33
C TYR A 227 9.82 3.66 -1.61
N ASP A 228 9.49 4.46 -2.63
CA ASP A 228 8.14 4.59 -3.16
C ASP A 228 7.93 3.76 -4.44
N SER A 229 6.71 3.24 -4.62
CA SER A 229 6.34 2.48 -5.83
C SER A 229 6.33 3.33 -7.12
N ALA A 230 6.61 4.62 -7.02
CA ALA A 230 6.84 5.48 -8.17
C ALA A 230 8.29 5.40 -8.69
N GLY A 231 9.19 4.68 -8.02
CA GLY A 231 10.58 4.53 -8.44
C GLY A 231 11.49 5.61 -7.84
N SER A 232 11.28 5.93 -6.56
CA SER A 232 12.09 6.90 -5.84
C SER A 232 12.53 6.35 -4.48
N ILE A 233 13.76 6.66 -4.07
CA ILE A 233 14.29 6.40 -2.73
C ILE A 233 14.54 7.74 -2.04
N TYR A 234 14.06 7.88 -0.81
CA TYR A 234 14.29 9.02 0.06
C TYR A 234 15.16 8.57 1.22
N LEU A 235 16.28 9.24 1.47
CA LEU A 235 17.24 8.89 2.51
C LEU A 235 17.29 10.00 3.56
N ASN A 236 16.64 9.79 4.70
CA ASN A 236 16.64 10.70 5.84
C ASN A 236 17.65 10.25 6.90
N LEU A 237 18.93 10.46 6.62
CA LEU A 237 20.01 9.94 7.45
C LEU A 237 20.50 10.97 8.46
N PRO A 238 20.57 10.64 9.78
CA PRO A 238 21.16 11.51 10.77
C PRO A 238 22.58 11.94 10.39
N LYS A 239 22.95 13.20 10.63
CA LYS A 239 24.28 13.72 10.27
C LYS A 239 25.45 12.95 10.92
N ALA A 240 25.19 12.30 12.05
CA ALA A 240 26.16 11.49 12.79
C ALA A 240 26.25 10.03 12.32
N SER A 241 25.45 9.62 11.32
CA SER A 241 25.47 8.26 10.77
C SER A 241 26.83 7.91 10.17
N LYS A 242 27.19 6.63 10.28
CA LYS A 242 28.41 6.08 9.68
C LYS A 242 28.15 5.70 8.21
N LYS A 243 29.20 5.70 7.38
CA LYS A 243 29.10 5.32 5.95
C LYS A 243 28.51 3.92 5.75
N GLU A 244 28.85 3.00 6.64
CA GLU A 244 28.36 1.62 6.62
C GLU A 244 26.83 1.57 6.80
N TYR A 245 26.30 2.41 7.69
CA TYR A 245 24.87 2.52 7.94
C TYR A 245 24.13 3.11 6.74
N VAL A 246 24.70 4.16 6.13
CA VAL A 246 24.16 4.75 4.89
C VAL A 246 24.09 3.73 3.76
N ARG A 247 25.14 2.93 3.60
CA ARG A 247 25.16 1.82 2.63
C ARG A 247 24.06 0.82 2.91
N GLU A 248 23.89 0.39 4.16
CA GLU A 248 22.85 -0.58 4.54
C GLU A 248 21.46 -0.07 4.21
N VAL A 249 21.11 1.15 4.64
CA VAL A 249 19.81 1.77 4.35
C VAL A 249 19.60 1.86 2.84
N PHE A 250 20.58 2.34 2.08
CA PHE A 250 20.44 2.44 0.64
C PHE A 250 20.22 1.07 -0.03
N ILE A 251 21.00 0.04 0.33
CA ILE A 251 20.86 -1.29 -0.27
C ILE A 251 19.53 -1.94 0.13
N HIS A 252 19.04 -1.70 1.34
CA HIS A 252 17.72 -2.13 1.79
C HIS A 252 16.63 -1.53 0.89
N GLU A 253 16.58 -0.20 0.74
CA GLU A 253 15.58 0.46 -0.11
C GLU A 253 15.74 0.10 -1.59
N TYR A 254 16.98 -0.06 -2.07
CA TYR A 254 17.26 -0.51 -3.43
C TYR A 254 16.74 -1.94 -3.69
N SER A 255 16.72 -2.78 -2.66
CA SER A 255 16.17 -4.14 -2.76
C SER A 255 14.66 -4.11 -2.99
N HIS A 256 13.93 -3.20 -2.34
CA HIS A 256 12.51 -3.01 -2.62
C HIS A 256 12.26 -2.52 -4.05
N TYR A 257 13.08 -1.59 -4.56
CA TYR A 257 13.01 -1.16 -5.96
C TYR A 257 13.15 -2.34 -6.95
N ILE A 258 14.14 -3.20 -6.76
CA ILE A 258 14.32 -4.37 -7.63
C ILE A 258 13.19 -5.39 -7.44
N PHE A 259 12.72 -5.58 -6.21
CA PHE A 259 11.59 -6.47 -5.91
C PHE A 259 10.31 -6.03 -6.63
N ASP A 260 9.96 -4.73 -6.58
CA ASP A 260 8.83 -4.15 -7.31
C ASP A 260 8.92 -4.41 -8.82
N LEU A 261 10.10 -4.19 -9.40
CA LEU A 261 10.32 -4.44 -10.82
C LEU A 261 10.20 -5.93 -11.15
N TYR A 262 10.74 -6.80 -10.30
CA TYR A 262 10.65 -8.25 -10.47
C TYR A 262 9.18 -8.71 -10.43
N LEU A 263 8.38 -8.23 -9.48
CA LEU A 263 6.94 -8.54 -9.44
C LEU A 263 6.22 -8.01 -10.68
N SER A 264 6.51 -6.78 -11.10
CA SER A 264 5.92 -6.15 -12.29
C SER A 264 6.22 -6.94 -13.56
N GLN A 265 7.48 -7.33 -13.79
CA GLN A 265 7.90 -8.14 -14.93
C GLN A 265 7.21 -9.50 -14.97
N ASN A 266 6.95 -10.09 -13.80
CA ASN A 266 6.32 -11.40 -13.67
C ASN A 266 4.79 -11.36 -13.51
N GLN A 267 4.19 -10.16 -13.56
CA GLN A 267 2.74 -9.93 -13.41
C GLN A 267 2.19 -10.46 -12.07
N ILE A 268 2.91 -10.22 -10.99
CA ILE A 268 2.53 -10.60 -9.62
C ILE A 268 2.11 -9.32 -8.90
N MET A 269 0.97 -9.37 -8.20
CA MET A 269 0.50 -8.24 -7.39
C MET A 269 1.24 -8.22 -6.05
N HIS A 270 1.60 -7.04 -5.55
CA HIS A 270 2.25 -6.88 -4.24
C HIS A 270 1.51 -7.59 -3.11
N LYS A 271 0.19 -7.48 -3.07
CA LYS A 271 -0.67 -8.13 -2.05
C LYS A 271 -0.57 -9.67 -2.03
N ASN A 272 0.02 -10.29 -3.04
CA ASN A 272 0.22 -11.73 -3.06
C ASN A 272 1.49 -12.14 -2.30
N ILE A 273 2.30 -11.19 -1.82
CA ILE A 273 3.53 -11.45 -1.09
C ILE A 273 3.45 -10.80 0.31
N PRO A 274 3.63 -11.56 1.40
CA PRO A 274 3.66 -11.04 2.77
C PRO A 274 4.74 -9.98 2.99
N THR A 275 4.44 -8.99 3.84
CA THR A 275 5.40 -7.94 4.25
C THR A 275 6.66 -8.54 4.86
N TRP A 276 6.56 -9.49 5.80
CA TRP A 276 7.73 -10.14 6.40
C TRP A 276 8.69 -10.73 5.37
N PHE A 277 8.16 -11.26 4.26
CA PHE A 277 8.98 -11.89 3.23
C PHE A 277 9.74 -10.83 2.42
N ASN A 278 9.07 -9.73 2.04
CA ASN A 278 9.70 -8.62 1.33
C ASN A 278 10.77 -7.93 2.21
N GLU A 279 10.42 -7.55 3.43
CA GLU A 279 11.34 -6.92 4.40
C GLU A 279 12.51 -7.85 4.73
N GLY A 280 12.25 -9.14 4.93
CA GLY A 280 13.29 -10.12 5.18
C GLY A 280 14.28 -10.27 4.02
N ILE A 281 13.82 -10.14 2.77
CA ILE A 281 14.73 -10.17 1.61
C ILE A 281 15.58 -8.90 1.58
N ALA A 282 14.99 -7.73 1.82
CA ALA A 282 15.71 -6.46 1.85
C ALA A 282 16.79 -6.47 2.94
N GLU A 283 16.46 -6.94 4.14
CA GLU A 283 17.41 -7.17 5.24
C GLU A 283 18.51 -8.17 4.87
N TYR A 284 18.14 -9.28 4.23
CA TYR A 284 19.12 -10.29 3.83
C TYR A 284 20.14 -9.72 2.83
N ILE A 285 19.67 -8.94 1.87
CA ILE A 285 20.51 -8.33 0.82
C ILE A 285 21.36 -7.20 1.39
N CYS A 286 20.82 -6.33 2.25
CA CYS A 286 21.60 -5.19 2.76
C CYS A 286 22.74 -5.63 3.70
N LEU A 287 22.61 -6.79 4.33
CA LEU A 287 23.61 -7.38 5.22
C LEU A 287 24.46 -8.48 4.57
N TYR A 288 24.57 -8.47 3.23
CA TYR A 288 25.28 -9.49 2.44
C TYR A 288 26.70 -9.86 2.92
N ASP A 289 27.44 -8.95 3.56
CA ASP A 289 28.83 -9.16 4.00
C ASP A 289 29.02 -9.45 5.49
N ARG A 290 27.98 -9.27 6.31
CA ARG A 290 28.08 -9.40 7.78
C ARG A 290 27.01 -10.31 8.38
N GLY A 291 25.81 -10.28 7.81
CA GLY A 291 24.62 -10.86 8.41
C GLY A 291 24.27 -10.25 9.77
N TRP A 292 23.17 -10.73 10.36
CA TRP A 292 22.84 -10.43 11.74
C TRP A 292 23.51 -11.42 12.69
N GLU A 293 24.05 -10.92 13.80
CA GLU A 293 24.39 -11.78 14.93
C GLU A 293 23.10 -12.19 15.64
N PHE A 294 22.89 -13.49 15.80
CA PHE A 294 21.74 -14.01 16.51
C PHE A 294 21.88 -13.73 18.02
N HIS A 295 20.88 -13.07 18.60
CA HIS A 295 20.78 -12.85 20.05
C HIS A 295 19.53 -13.55 20.62
N PRO A 296 19.64 -14.36 21.70
CA PRO A 296 18.51 -15.08 22.29
C PRO A 296 17.38 -14.17 22.79
N ASP A 297 17.68 -12.91 23.09
CA ASP A 297 16.67 -11.95 23.56
C ASP A 297 15.63 -11.57 22.49
N ILE A 298 15.82 -12.01 21.23
CA ILE A 298 14.83 -11.90 20.15
C ILE A 298 13.68 -12.92 20.35
N LEU A 299 13.93 -14.02 21.07
CA LEU A 299 13.01 -15.16 21.23
C LEU A 299 11.67 -14.87 21.94
N PRO A 300 11.60 -14.02 23.00
CA PRO A 300 10.34 -13.80 23.71
C PRO A 300 9.26 -13.13 22.85
N ASN A 301 9.65 -12.51 21.73
CA ASN A 301 8.83 -11.61 20.93
C ASN A 301 8.59 -12.14 19.51
N ILE A 302 8.75 -13.44 19.29
CA ILE A 302 8.46 -14.06 17.99
C ILE A 302 6.98 -13.93 17.68
N VAL A 303 6.68 -13.41 16.49
CA VAL A 303 5.32 -13.26 15.99
C VAL A 303 5.06 -14.34 14.93
N GLU A 304 3.85 -14.87 14.87
CA GLU A 304 3.46 -15.79 13.80
C GLU A 304 3.55 -15.09 12.43
N PHE A 305 4.17 -15.71 11.44
CA PHE A 305 4.37 -15.09 10.11
C PHE A 305 3.09 -14.54 9.47
N ARG A 306 1.97 -15.25 9.63
CA ARG A 306 0.66 -14.83 9.11
C ARG A 306 0.12 -13.53 9.73
N LYS A 307 0.61 -13.14 10.91
CA LYS A 307 0.29 -11.85 11.56
C LYS A 307 1.22 -10.72 11.09
N MET A 308 2.18 -11.04 10.21
CA MET A 308 3.14 -10.12 9.62
C MET A 308 2.96 -10.02 8.09
N ASP A 309 1.77 -10.38 7.60
CA ASP A 309 1.43 -10.39 6.18
C ASP A 309 1.23 -8.97 5.65
N VAL A 310 0.68 -8.09 6.48
CA VAL A 310 0.15 -6.79 6.06
C VAL A 310 0.95 -5.66 6.68
N HIS A 311 1.26 -4.65 5.88
CA HIS A 311 2.11 -3.52 6.28
C HIS A 311 1.57 -2.70 7.47
N GLN A 312 0.25 -2.60 7.63
CA GLN A 312 -0.35 -1.91 8.77
C GLN A 312 -0.18 -2.71 10.06
N GLU A 313 -0.50 -4.01 10.02
CA GLU A 313 -0.26 -4.91 11.15
C GLU A 313 1.24 -4.95 11.52
N TRP A 314 2.12 -4.90 10.51
CA TRP A 314 3.56 -4.78 10.69
C TRP A 314 3.94 -3.51 11.47
N ASN A 315 3.43 -2.34 11.09
CA ASN A 315 3.73 -1.08 11.79
C ASN A 315 3.16 -1.07 13.22
N ASP A 316 1.96 -1.62 13.42
CA ASP A 316 1.37 -1.77 14.75
C ASP A 316 2.18 -2.75 15.62
N LEU A 317 2.71 -3.82 15.03
CA LEU A 317 3.59 -4.77 15.69
C LEU A 317 4.97 -4.17 15.97
N LEU A 318 5.54 -3.34 15.08
CA LEU A 318 6.81 -2.64 15.30
C LEU A 318 6.72 -1.72 16.52
N ASN A 319 5.60 -1.01 16.68
CA ASN A 319 5.37 -0.15 17.85
C ASN A 319 5.32 -0.93 19.18
N ASN A 320 4.98 -2.22 19.14
CA ASN A 320 4.86 -3.08 20.33
C ASN A 320 6.07 -4.01 20.54
N SER A 321 6.74 -4.41 19.46
CA SER A 321 7.78 -5.44 19.42
C SER A 321 9.15 -4.89 19.05
N GLY A 322 9.25 -3.60 18.70
CA GLY A 322 10.49 -2.97 18.24
C GLY A 322 11.02 -3.56 16.94
N GLU A 323 12.32 -3.38 16.70
CA GLU A 323 13.00 -3.84 15.49
C GLU A 323 12.99 -5.38 15.29
N HIS A 324 12.57 -6.16 16.29
CA HIS A 324 12.60 -7.63 16.30
C HIS A 324 11.93 -8.31 15.09
N LEU A 325 10.96 -7.64 14.43
CA LEU A 325 10.31 -8.17 13.23
C LEU A 325 11.24 -8.24 12.02
N TYR A 326 12.12 -7.25 11.85
CA TYR A 326 13.14 -7.23 10.79
C TYR A 326 14.15 -8.36 11.00
N TYR A 327 14.63 -8.55 12.24
CA TYR A 327 15.51 -9.68 12.58
C TYR A 327 14.85 -11.03 12.31
N GLN A 328 13.60 -11.23 12.76
CA GLN A 328 12.88 -12.49 12.53
C GLN A 328 12.76 -12.78 11.03
N SER A 329 12.39 -11.76 10.25
CA SER A 329 12.23 -11.86 8.80
C SER A 329 13.54 -12.16 8.09
N TYR A 330 14.63 -11.50 8.48
CA TYR A 330 15.98 -11.83 8.01
C TYR A 330 16.35 -13.29 8.28
N PHE A 331 16.20 -13.75 9.52
CA PHE A 331 16.60 -15.11 9.90
C PHE A 331 15.77 -16.17 9.18
N ALA A 332 14.51 -15.87 8.88
CA ALA A 332 13.64 -16.69 8.05
C ALA A 332 14.17 -16.81 6.62
N ILE A 333 14.48 -15.69 5.96
CA ILE A 333 15.05 -15.69 4.60
C ILE A 333 16.42 -16.39 4.56
N SER A 334 17.29 -16.10 5.53
CA SER A 334 18.59 -16.74 5.68
C SER A 334 18.45 -18.26 5.81
N ALA A 335 17.54 -18.74 6.65
CA ALA A 335 17.28 -20.17 6.82
C ALA A 335 16.74 -20.83 5.53
N LEU A 336 15.84 -20.16 4.80
CA LEU A 336 15.36 -20.66 3.50
C LEU A 336 16.51 -20.84 2.51
N ILE A 337 17.37 -19.84 2.41
CA ILE A 337 18.51 -19.85 1.49
C ILE A 337 19.51 -20.94 1.89
N ASP A 338 19.80 -21.10 3.17
CA ASP A 338 20.68 -22.16 3.64
C ASP A 338 20.12 -23.57 3.36
N MET A 339 18.80 -23.74 3.49
CA MET A 339 18.15 -25.04 3.30
C MET A 339 17.99 -25.42 1.83
N LYS A 340 17.76 -24.44 0.95
CA LYS A 340 17.28 -24.69 -0.42
C LYS A 340 18.10 -24.01 -1.52
N GLY A 341 19.02 -23.13 -1.17
CA GLY A 341 19.71 -22.24 -2.10
C GLY A 341 18.95 -20.94 -2.36
N LYS A 342 19.65 -19.94 -2.92
CA LYS A 342 19.09 -18.60 -3.20
C LYS A 342 17.90 -18.60 -4.15
N ASP A 343 17.87 -19.54 -5.09
CA ASP A 343 16.80 -19.67 -6.09
C ASP A 343 15.43 -20.05 -5.48
N VAL A 344 15.39 -20.47 -4.21
CA VAL A 344 14.14 -20.71 -3.47
C VAL A 344 13.25 -19.47 -3.41
N ILE A 345 13.85 -18.28 -3.29
CA ILE A 345 13.13 -17.01 -3.16
C ILE A 345 12.29 -16.75 -4.42
N GLN A 346 12.90 -16.83 -5.60
CA GLN A 346 12.20 -16.69 -6.87
C GLN A 346 11.11 -17.74 -7.04
N LYS A 347 11.40 -19.00 -6.70
CA LYS A 347 10.41 -20.10 -6.83
C LYS A 347 9.17 -19.84 -5.97
N ILE A 348 9.33 -19.36 -4.74
CA ILE A 348 8.21 -19.00 -3.86
C ILE A 348 7.40 -17.86 -4.49
N ILE A 349 8.05 -16.75 -4.86
CA ILE A 349 7.38 -15.59 -5.47
C ILE A 349 6.59 -16.00 -6.73
N LEU A 350 7.20 -16.75 -7.63
CA LEU A 350 6.58 -17.18 -8.89
C LEU A 350 5.37 -18.11 -8.67
N LYS A 351 5.37 -18.91 -7.59
CA LYS A 351 4.21 -19.74 -7.23
C LYS A 351 3.02 -18.88 -6.79
N SER A 352 3.27 -17.82 -6.04
CA SER A 352 2.25 -16.86 -5.57
C SER A 352 1.56 -16.08 -6.69
N ARG A 353 1.96 -16.27 -7.95
CA ARG A 353 1.21 -15.80 -9.12
C ARG A 353 -0.14 -16.49 -9.29
N ASN A 354 -0.20 -17.79 -9.01
CA ASN A 354 -1.34 -18.64 -9.37
C ASN A 354 -2.05 -19.26 -8.15
N MET A 355 -1.52 -19.06 -6.95
CA MET A 355 -2.05 -19.59 -5.70
C MET A 355 -1.73 -18.67 -4.53
N ASP A 356 -2.28 -18.98 -3.37
CA ASP A 356 -1.93 -18.34 -2.11
C ASP A 356 -0.43 -18.47 -1.84
N PHE A 357 0.17 -17.44 -1.23
CA PHE A 357 1.61 -17.40 -0.93
C PHE A 357 2.03 -18.62 -0.11
N TYR A 358 1.26 -19.00 0.90
CA TYR A 358 1.63 -20.05 1.84
C TYR A 358 1.48 -21.45 1.24
N ASP A 359 0.53 -21.63 0.32
CA ASP A 359 0.44 -22.84 -0.48
C ASP A 359 1.66 -22.97 -1.40
N GLY A 360 2.04 -21.88 -2.07
CA GLY A 360 3.23 -21.82 -2.92
C GLY A 360 4.53 -22.06 -2.15
N PHE A 361 4.65 -21.45 -0.97
CA PHE A 361 5.71 -21.68 -0.01
C PHE A 361 5.81 -23.17 0.35
N ALA A 362 4.69 -23.78 0.73
CA ALA A 362 4.66 -25.18 1.15
C ALA A 362 5.09 -26.13 0.03
N GLU A 363 4.68 -25.85 -1.22
CA GLU A 363 5.08 -26.64 -2.38
C GLU A 363 6.58 -26.54 -2.67
N VAL A 364 7.16 -25.34 -2.57
CA VAL A 364 8.58 -25.10 -2.89
C VAL A 364 9.51 -25.59 -1.78
N VAL A 365 9.17 -25.28 -0.53
CA VAL A 365 10.01 -25.60 0.63
C VAL A 365 9.81 -27.06 1.07
N GLY A 366 8.64 -27.64 0.81
CA GLY A 366 8.27 -29.00 1.21
C GLY A 366 7.75 -29.08 2.65
N MET A 367 7.40 -27.95 3.26
CA MET A 367 6.74 -27.85 4.56
C MET A 367 5.91 -26.56 4.64
N ASN A 368 4.82 -26.58 5.39
CA ASN A 368 4.02 -25.37 5.61
C ASN A 368 4.77 -24.35 6.47
N ILE A 369 4.25 -23.12 6.49
CA ILE A 369 4.87 -22.02 7.22
C ILE A 369 4.92 -22.28 8.72
N GLU A 370 3.94 -22.97 9.30
CA GLU A 370 3.91 -23.27 10.73
C GLU A 370 5.05 -24.22 11.11
N LYS A 371 5.28 -25.28 10.32
CA LYS A 371 6.42 -26.17 10.54
C LYS A 371 7.75 -25.49 10.23
N PHE A 372 7.79 -24.65 9.20
CA PHE A 372 9.00 -23.87 8.92
C PHE A 372 9.34 -22.95 10.10
N GLN A 373 8.31 -22.32 10.70
CA GLN A 373 8.44 -21.47 11.87
C GLN A 373 9.16 -22.21 13.00
N ASP A 374 8.73 -23.43 13.34
CA ASP A 374 9.41 -24.24 14.36
C ASP A 374 10.88 -24.54 14.01
N VAL A 375 11.17 -24.85 12.74
CA VAL A 375 12.48 -25.33 12.29
C VAL A 375 13.53 -24.22 12.17
N PHE A 376 13.17 -23.04 11.64
CA PHE A 376 14.16 -21.99 11.43
C PHE A 376 14.67 -21.43 12.77
N PHE A 377 13.85 -21.47 13.82
CA PHE A 377 14.26 -21.08 15.17
C PHE A 377 15.24 -22.06 15.81
N GLU A 378 15.00 -23.37 15.71
CA GLU A 378 15.89 -24.39 16.29
C GLU A 378 17.30 -24.28 15.73
N LYS A 379 17.43 -24.07 14.42
CA LYS A 379 18.73 -23.95 13.75
C LYS A 379 19.57 -22.80 14.30
N HIS A 380 19.01 -21.59 14.37
CA HIS A 380 19.76 -20.41 14.83
C HIS A 380 20.09 -20.47 16.34
N MET A 381 19.23 -21.13 17.13
CA MET A 381 19.50 -21.42 18.54
C MET A 381 20.65 -22.41 18.73
N GLU A 382 20.69 -23.50 17.96
CA GLU A 382 21.79 -24.47 18.00
C GLU A 382 23.13 -23.82 17.63
N ASP A 383 23.14 -22.99 16.59
CA ASP A 383 24.35 -22.30 16.14
C ASP A 383 24.83 -21.24 17.14
N TYR A 384 23.92 -20.61 17.89
CA TYR A 384 24.27 -19.73 19.01
C TYR A 384 24.89 -20.51 20.18
N HIS A 385 24.29 -21.64 20.57
CA HIS A 385 24.79 -22.45 21.67
C HIS A 385 26.17 -23.05 21.38
N LYS A 386 26.44 -23.50 20.15
CA LYS A 386 27.76 -23.99 19.75
C LYS A 386 28.82 -22.89 19.91
N ARG A 387 28.58 -21.70 19.34
CA ARG A 387 29.52 -20.56 19.40
C ARG A 387 29.80 -20.05 20.82
N THR A 388 28.82 -20.13 21.72
CA THR A 388 28.98 -19.68 23.11
C THR A 388 29.58 -20.75 24.03
N SER A 389 29.50 -22.03 23.67
CA SER A 389 30.13 -23.13 24.40
C SER A 389 31.63 -23.34 24.08
N GLU A 390 32.10 -22.75 22.98
CA GLU A 390 33.50 -22.82 22.50
C GLU A 390 34.37 -21.62 22.93
N ASN A 391 33.76 -20.61 23.56
CA ASN A 391 34.44 -19.46 24.20
C ASN A 391 34.36 -19.60 25.72
#